data_AF-A0A7S3T0Y6-F1
#
_entry.id   AF-A0A7S3T0Y6-F1
#
_cell.length_a   1.000
_cell.length_b   1.000
_cell.length_c   1.000
_cell.angle_alpha   90.00
_cell.angle_beta   90.00
_cell.angle_gamma   90.00
#
_symmetry.space_group_name_H-M   'P 1'
#
loop_
_entity.id
_entity.type
_entity.pdbx_description
1 polymer ?
#
loop_
_entity_poly.entity_id
_entity_poly.type
_entity_poly.pdbx_seq_one_letter_code
_entity_poly.pdbx_strand_id
1 'polypeptide(L)'
;MEVRLIQGKRENAHGRSGLNAGGTRTRPGLRLREATALAAAGGTDGASHHEGKRQPSNVIGHFVSKCGLFCLQGDQHYAALTLATLKASAVQEQYLGQPVVNATCASAGYPEDVMTEPCWPQLRLWFRSGEQGDYDFEHFAEPDGHAS
;
A
#
# COMPACT_ATOMS: atom_id res chain seq x y z
N MET A 1 41.72 -4.15 -17.79
CA MET A 1 40.39 -4.53 -17.26
C MET A 1 39.46 -4.64 -18.45
N GLU A 2 39.06 -5.86 -18.80
CA GLU A 2 38.32 -6.19 -20.03
C GLU A 2 36.83 -6.27 -19.69
N VAL A 3 36.02 -5.35 -20.23
CA VAL A 3 34.57 -5.30 -20.00
C VAL A 3 33.89 -6.08 -21.11
N ARG A 4 33.33 -7.26 -20.78
CA ARG A 4 32.54 -8.07 -21.72
C ARG A 4 31.07 -7.63 -21.68
N LEU A 5 30.59 -7.05 -22.77
CA LEU A 5 29.16 -6.84 -23.01
C LEU A 5 28.49 -8.18 -23.30
N ILE A 6 27.50 -8.56 -22.47
CA ILE A 6 26.62 -9.69 -22.74
C ILE A 6 25.36 -9.14 -23.41
N GLN A 7 25.20 -9.41 -24.70
CA GLN A 7 23.98 -9.11 -25.45
C GLN A 7 22.88 -10.13 -25.07
N GLY A 8 21.87 -9.67 -24.34
CA GLY A 8 20.68 -10.45 -24.01
C GLY A 8 19.60 -10.29 -25.09
N LYS A 9 19.41 -11.33 -25.90
CA LYS A 9 18.33 -11.46 -26.90
C LYS A 9 16.98 -11.63 -26.17
N ARG A 10 16.08 -10.64 -26.25
CA ARG A 10 14.67 -10.82 -25.84
C ARG A 10 13.83 -11.22 -27.05
N GLU A 11 13.39 -12.47 -27.06
CA GLU A 11 12.46 -12.99 -28.06
C GLU A 11 11.03 -12.62 -27.65
N ASN A 12 10.38 -11.84 -28.52
CA ASN A 12 8.96 -11.48 -28.43
C ASN A 12 8.09 -12.69 -28.76
N ALA A 13 7.36 -13.22 -27.79
CA ALA A 13 6.30 -14.20 -28.02
C ALA A 13 4.94 -13.48 -28.12
N HIS A 14 4.52 -13.20 -29.35
CA HIS A 14 3.13 -12.93 -29.69
C HIS A 14 2.28 -14.17 -29.37
N GLY A 15 1.37 -14.04 -28.40
CA GLY A 15 0.53 -15.13 -27.90
C GLY A 15 -0.95 -14.75 -27.79
N ARG A 16 -1.61 -14.69 -28.95
CA ARG A 16 -3.05 -14.95 -29.18
C ARG A 16 -4.10 -14.24 -28.31
N SER A 17 -4.72 -13.26 -28.95
CA SER A 17 -6.06 -12.76 -28.68
C SER A 17 -7.10 -13.89 -28.72
N GLY A 18 -7.74 -14.16 -27.59
CA GLY A 18 -8.86 -15.08 -27.43
C GLY A 18 -10.07 -14.33 -26.87
N LEU A 19 -10.88 -13.77 -27.77
CA LEU A 19 -12.19 -13.20 -27.46
C LEU A 19 -13.13 -14.33 -27.02
N ASN A 20 -13.35 -14.48 -25.72
CA ASN A 20 -14.46 -15.27 -25.20
C ASN A 20 -15.62 -14.32 -24.87
N ALA A 21 -16.57 -14.26 -25.80
CA ALA A 21 -17.88 -13.69 -25.60
C ALA A 21 -18.79 -14.72 -24.90
N GLY A 22 -19.63 -14.26 -23.97
CA GLY A 22 -20.82 -14.99 -23.53
C GLY A 22 -20.76 -15.55 -22.11
N GLY A 23 -21.33 -14.80 -21.16
CA GLY A 23 -21.53 -15.29 -19.79
C GLY A 23 -22.26 -14.29 -18.91
N THR A 24 -23.53 -14.01 -19.21
CA THR A 24 -24.43 -13.29 -18.31
C THR A 24 -24.69 -14.13 -17.06
N ARG A 25 -23.84 -13.97 -16.03
CA ARG A 25 -24.16 -14.47 -14.69
C ARG A 25 -24.99 -13.43 -13.96
N THR A 26 -26.30 -13.64 -13.99
CA THR A 26 -27.24 -13.11 -13.02
C THR A 26 -26.70 -13.41 -11.62
N ARG A 27 -26.29 -12.39 -10.85
CA ARG A 27 -25.93 -12.55 -9.44
C ARG A 27 -27.23 -12.61 -8.63
N PRO A 28 -27.62 -13.74 -8.03
CA PRO A 28 -28.77 -13.77 -7.13
C PRO A 28 -28.40 -13.06 -5.83
N GLY A 29 -29.21 -12.05 -5.49
CA GLY A 29 -29.48 -11.56 -4.13
C GLY A 29 -28.30 -11.49 -3.17
N LEU A 30 -27.67 -10.31 -3.12
CA LEU A 30 -26.92 -9.87 -1.94
C LEU A 30 -27.93 -9.73 -0.78
N ARG A 31 -28.18 -10.82 -0.05
CA ARG A 31 -28.95 -10.74 1.20
C ARG A 31 -28.10 -10.01 2.22
N LEU A 32 -28.47 -8.77 2.48
CA LEU A 32 -28.12 -7.99 3.65
C LEU A 32 -28.45 -8.87 4.89
N ARG A 33 -27.45 -9.59 5.42
CA ARG A 33 -27.58 -10.24 6.72
C ARG A 33 -27.08 -9.28 7.76
N GLU A 34 -28.00 -8.90 8.62
CA GLU A 34 -27.84 -8.10 9.82
C GLU A 34 -26.69 -8.66 10.66
N ALA A 35 -25.60 -7.89 10.80
CA ALA A 35 -24.55 -8.16 11.77
C ALA A 35 -24.96 -7.55 13.11
N THR A 36 -25.90 -8.22 13.79
CA THR A 36 -26.24 -7.92 15.18
C THR A 36 -25.53 -8.95 16.06
N ALA A 37 -24.50 -8.52 16.78
CA ALA A 37 -24.09 -9.19 18.02
C ALA A 37 -23.47 -8.16 18.96
N LEU A 38 -24.33 -7.64 19.85
CA LEU A 38 -23.95 -6.93 21.06
C LEU A 38 -23.27 -7.89 22.06
N ALA A 39 -22.23 -7.37 22.70
CA ALA A 39 -21.90 -7.41 24.13
C ALA A 39 -21.70 -8.76 24.86
N ALA A 40 -20.60 -8.87 25.60
CA ALA A 40 -20.66 -8.74 27.07
C ALA A 40 -19.26 -8.56 27.70
N ALA A 41 -19.25 -7.68 28.71
CA ALA A 41 -18.16 -7.35 29.60
C ALA A 41 -17.85 -8.46 30.62
N GLY A 42 -16.64 -8.43 31.18
CA GLY A 42 -16.30 -9.19 32.39
C GLY A 42 -14.81 -9.28 32.65
N GLY A 43 -14.22 -8.30 33.33
CA GLY A 43 -12.84 -8.37 33.81
C GLY A 43 -12.37 -7.06 34.46
N THR A 44 -12.77 -6.85 35.71
CA THR A 44 -12.41 -5.72 36.56
C THR A 44 -10.96 -5.79 37.06
N ASP A 45 -10.28 -4.65 36.96
CA ASP A 45 -9.47 -4.01 37.99
C ASP A 45 -8.32 -4.80 38.65
N GLY A 46 -7.15 -4.72 38.01
CA GLY A 46 -5.86 -4.86 38.66
C GLY A 46 -5.01 -3.64 38.36
N ALA A 47 -5.09 -2.61 39.22
CA ALA A 47 -4.28 -1.41 39.15
C ALA A 47 -2.78 -1.75 39.14
N SER A 48 -2.09 -1.34 38.07
CA SER A 48 -0.66 -1.06 38.15
C SER A 48 -0.37 0.19 37.34
N HIS A 49 -0.48 1.32 38.03
CA HIS A 49 0.11 2.60 37.64
C HIS A 49 1.64 2.43 37.58
N HIS A 50 2.14 1.98 36.44
CA HIS A 50 3.44 2.43 35.97
C HIS A 50 3.19 3.40 34.82
N GLU A 51 2.91 4.64 35.22
CA GLU A 51 2.93 5.85 34.40
C GLU A 51 4.38 6.19 34.03
N GLY A 52 5.12 5.20 33.53
CA GLY A 52 6.28 5.47 32.71
C GLY A 52 5.74 5.94 31.38
N LYS A 53 5.80 7.26 31.13
CA LYS A 53 5.62 7.85 29.81
C LYS A 53 6.65 7.25 28.85
N ARG A 54 6.47 6.00 28.42
CA ARG A 54 7.08 5.51 27.19
C ARG A 54 6.42 6.33 26.10
N GLN A 55 7.07 7.44 25.74
CA GLN A 55 6.88 7.97 24.40
C GLN A 55 7.07 6.77 23.47
N PRO A 56 6.06 6.44 22.65
CA PRO A 56 6.26 5.40 21.66
C PRO A 56 7.50 5.81 20.87
N SER A 57 8.54 4.96 20.90
CA SER A 57 9.60 5.05 19.92
C SER A 57 8.91 5.16 18.57
N ASN A 58 9.23 6.19 17.80
CA ASN A 58 8.58 6.47 16.52
C ASN A 58 9.03 5.37 15.54
N VAL A 59 8.43 4.18 15.68
CA VAL A 59 8.77 3.00 14.89
C VAL A 59 8.20 3.26 13.52
N ILE A 60 9.08 3.27 12.51
CA ILE A 60 8.66 3.47 11.13
C ILE A 60 8.08 2.16 10.59
N GLY A 61 6.89 2.25 10.01
CA GLY A 61 6.27 1.17 9.28
C GLY A 61 5.98 1.58 7.84
N HIS A 62 5.95 0.59 6.95
CA HIS A 62 5.45 0.78 5.60
C HIS A 62 4.50 -0.34 5.17
N PHE A 63 3.73 -0.09 4.13
CA PHE A 63 3.01 -1.12 3.39
C PHE A 63 3.06 -0.79 1.89
N VAL A 64 2.90 -1.81 1.06
CA VAL A 64 3.03 -1.71 -0.40
C VAL A 64 1.67 -2.02 -1.02
N SER A 65 1.32 -1.34 -2.11
CA SER A 65 0.14 -1.72 -2.90
C SER A 65 0.34 -3.08 -3.57
N LYS A 66 -0.75 -3.79 -3.86
CA LYS A 66 -0.71 -5.13 -4.46
C LYS A 66 -0.01 -5.15 -5.82
N CYS A 67 -0.14 -4.08 -6.61
CA CYS A 67 0.58 -3.95 -7.88
C CYS A 67 2.07 -3.65 -7.71
N GLY A 68 2.53 -3.34 -6.49
CA GLY A 68 3.93 -3.10 -6.18
C GLY A 68 4.49 -1.78 -6.71
N LEU A 69 3.64 -0.88 -7.23
CA LEU A 69 4.07 0.37 -7.85
C LEU A 69 4.54 1.41 -6.84
N PHE A 70 3.88 1.47 -5.68
CA PHE A 70 4.19 2.44 -4.65
C PHE A 70 4.18 1.84 -3.25
N CYS A 71 4.90 2.51 -2.36
CA CYS A 71 5.06 2.17 -0.95
C CYS A 71 4.70 3.38 -0.08
N LEU A 72 3.94 3.15 0.98
CA LEU A 72 3.51 4.17 1.92
C LEU A 72 4.21 3.99 3.25
N GLN A 73 4.94 5.00 3.71
CA GLN A 73 5.77 4.97 4.92
C GLN A 73 5.38 6.04 5.92
N GLY A 74 5.33 5.71 7.21
CA GLY A 74 5.20 6.68 8.29
C GLY A 74 5.35 6.03 9.66
N ASP A 75 4.76 6.64 10.70
CA ASP A 75 4.61 5.97 12.00
C ASP A 75 3.86 4.64 11.83
N GLN A 76 4.37 3.57 12.43
CA GLN A 76 3.86 2.21 12.23
C GLN A 76 2.41 2.07 12.68
N HIS A 77 2.02 2.73 13.78
CA HIS A 77 0.65 2.67 14.27
C HIS A 77 -0.29 3.42 13.34
N TYR A 78 0.10 4.62 12.88
CA TYR A 78 -0.65 5.37 11.87
C TYR A 78 -0.79 4.58 10.57
N ALA A 79 0.30 4.00 10.05
CA ALA A 79 0.29 3.17 8.85
C ALA A 79 -0.66 1.97 8.97
N ALA A 80 -0.72 1.33 10.14
CA ALA A 80 -1.64 0.21 10.39
C ALA A 80 -3.12 0.65 10.35
N LEU A 81 -3.45 1.78 10.97
CA LEU A 81 -4.80 2.35 10.93
C LEU A 81 -5.21 2.76 9.51
N THR A 82 -4.31 3.40 8.77
CA THR A 82 -4.54 3.76 7.37
C THR A 82 -4.76 2.53 6.51
N LEU A 83 -3.93 1.49 6.64
CA LEU A 83 -4.09 0.25 5.89
C LEU A 83 -5.42 -0.46 6.20
N ALA A 84 -5.85 -0.46 7.46
CA ALA A 84 -7.16 -0.99 7.85
C ALA A 84 -8.31 -0.22 7.16
N THR A 85 -8.20 1.12 7.09
CA THR A 85 -9.20 1.96 6.42
C THR A 85 -9.23 1.70 4.91
N LEU A 86 -8.06 1.60 4.27
CA LEU A 86 -7.96 1.29 2.84
C LEU A 86 -8.57 -0.08 2.51
N LYS A 87 -8.35 -1.09 3.36
CA LYS A 87 -8.97 -2.42 3.23
C LYS A 87 -10.50 -2.42 3.39
N ALA A 88 -11.07 -1.40 4.02
CA ALA A 88 -12.52 -1.22 4.17
C ALA A 88 -13.14 -0.30 3.10
N SER A 89 -12.33 0.22 2.17
CA SER A 89 -12.76 1.20 1.16
C SER A 89 -13.04 0.56 -0.20
N ALA A 90 -13.46 1.37 -1.18
CA ALA A 90 -13.64 0.93 -2.56
C ALA A 90 -12.35 0.45 -3.24
N VAL A 91 -11.17 0.85 -2.75
CA VAL A 91 -9.86 0.42 -3.29
C VAL A 91 -9.26 -0.78 -2.54
N GLN A 92 -10.07 -1.50 -1.75
CA GLN A 92 -9.61 -2.64 -0.93
C GLN A 92 -8.78 -3.68 -1.70
N GLU A 93 -9.11 -3.95 -2.97
CA GLU A 93 -8.42 -4.97 -3.77
C GLU A 93 -6.92 -4.70 -3.95
N GLN A 94 -6.50 -3.43 -3.86
CA GLN A 94 -5.11 -3.02 -3.91
C GLN A 94 -4.36 -3.28 -2.59
N TYR A 95 -5.06 -3.57 -1.49
CA TYR A 95 -4.47 -3.68 -0.16
C TYR A 95 -4.80 -4.99 0.56
N LEU A 96 -5.68 -5.82 -0.02
CA LEU A 96 -5.98 -7.14 0.51
C LEU A 96 -4.71 -7.99 0.65
N GLY A 97 -4.51 -8.57 1.83
CA GLY A 97 -3.35 -9.40 2.15
C GLY A 97 -2.04 -8.63 2.44
N GLN A 98 -1.99 -7.31 2.24
CA GLN A 98 -0.79 -6.52 2.52
C GLN A 98 -0.62 -6.33 4.04
N PRO A 99 0.57 -6.58 4.60
CA PRO A 99 0.88 -6.26 5.99
C PRO A 99 1.52 -4.88 6.13
N VAL A 100 1.57 -4.35 7.36
CA VAL A 100 2.54 -3.29 7.70
C VAL A 100 3.84 -3.97 8.12
N VAL A 101 4.95 -3.55 7.52
CA VAL A 101 6.30 -4.05 7.79
C VAL A 101 7.06 -2.98 8.58
N ASN A 102 7.74 -3.40 9.66
CA ASN A 102 8.61 -2.53 10.46
C ASN A 102 9.96 -2.33 9.75
N ALA A 103 9.96 -1.51 8.71
CA ALA A 103 11.11 -1.13 7.91
C ALA A 103 10.77 0.11 7.07
N THR A 104 11.74 0.69 6.37
CA THR A 104 11.53 1.83 5.46
C THR A 104 11.16 1.35 4.04
N CYS A 105 10.44 2.18 3.27
CA CYS A 105 10.19 1.96 1.85
C CYS A 105 11.48 1.85 1.03
N ALA A 106 12.49 2.68 1.35
CA ALA A 106 13.81 2.59 0.73
C ALA A 106 14.44 1.19 0.89
N SER A 107 14.34 0.59 2.08
CA SER A 107 14.85 -0.77 2.32
C SER A 107 14.06 -1.86 1.58
N ALA A 108 12.82 -1.58 1.19
CA ALA A 108 11.97 -2.46 0.39
C ALA A 108 12.14 -2.29 -1.14
N GLY A 109 13.09 -1.45 -1.57
CA GLY A 109 13.38 -1.20 -2.99
C GLY A 109 12.56 -0.07 -3.63
N TYR A 110 12.06 0.87 -2.81
CA TYR A 110 11.38 2.09 -3.25
C TYR A 110 12.25 3.29 -2.84
N PRO A 111 13.27 3.67 -3.64
CA PRO A 111 14.25 4.67 -3.21
C PRO A 111 13.77 6.12 -3.36
N GLU A 112 12.73 6.37 -4.17
CA GLU A 112 12.29 7.72 -4.50
C GLU A 112 11.15 8.17 -3.57
N ASP A 113 11.40 9.14 -2.69
CA ASP A 113 10.40 9.81 -1.85
C ASP A 113 9.82 11.00 -2.62
N VAL A 114 8.54 10.94 -2.96
CA VAL A 114 7.92 11.91 -3.87
C VAL A 114 7.23 13.01 -3.12
N MET A 115 6.31 12.63 -2.23
CA MET A 115 5.47 13.59 -1.53
C MET A 115 4.85 13.01 -0.27
N THR A 116 4.29 13.90 0.55
CA THR A 116 3.34 13.52 1.59
C THR A 116 2.00 13.15 0.97
N GLU A 117 1.41 12.05 1.40
CA GLU A 117 0.10 11.61 0.93
C GLU A 117 -1.00 12.63 1.31
N PRO A 118 -1.70 13.24 0.33
CA PRO A 118 -2.71 14.27 0.63
C PRO A 118 -3.87 13.74 1.50
N CYS A 119 -4.28 12.49 1.30
CA CYS A 119 -5.34 11.87 2.10
C CYS A 119 -4.86 11.37 3.47
N TRP A 120 -3.56 11.15 3.63
CA TRP A 120 -2.95 10.53 4.80
C TRP A 120 -1.67 11.27 5.19
N PRO A 121 -1.77 12.49 5.75
CA PRO A 121 -0.65 13.44 5.83
C PRO A 121 0.51 13.02 6.75
N GLN A 122 0.40 11.90 7.47
CA GLN A 122 1.50 11.32 8.24
C GLN A 122 2.21 10.18 7.48
N LEU A 123 1.81 9.91 6.24
CA LEU A 123 2.45 8.97 5.33
C LEU A 123 3.16 9.72 4.20
N ARG A 124 4.27 9.13 3.76
CA ARG A 124 5.06 9.53 2.61
C ARG A 124 4.88 8.49 1.51
N LEU A 125 4.74 8.95 0.27
CA LEU A 125 4.63 8.15 -0.93
C LEU A 125 6.01 7.93 -1.55
N TRP A 126 6.34 6.65 -1.78
CA TRP A 126 7.59 6.24 -2.37
C TRP A 126 7.36 5.38 -3.62
N PHE A 127 8.18 5.56 -4.65
CA PHE A 127 8.14 4.76 -5.88
C PHE A 127 9.38 3.88 -6.06
N ARG A 128 9.25 2.82 -6.85
CA ARG A 128 10.39 2.05 -7.35
C ARG A 128 11.13 2.86 -8.42
N SER A 129 12.41 2.58 -8.61
CA SER A 129 13.12 3.06 -9.79
C SER A 129 12.79 2.25 -11.05
N GLY A 130 13.01 2.86 -12.22
CA GLY A 130 12.92 2.23 -13.53
C GLY A 130 11.70 2.71 -14.31
N GLU A 131 11.59 2.32 -15.58
CA GLU A 131 10.68 2.94 -16.57
C GLU A 131 9.27 3.24 -16.07
N GLN A 132 8.62 2.30 -15.38
CA GLN A 132 7.27 2.52 -14.83
C GLN A 132 7.27 3.52 -13.67
N GLY A 133 8.23 3.41 -12.75
CA GLY A 133 8.34 4.31 -11.61
C GLY A 133 8.75 5.73 -12.03
N ASP A 134 9.60 5.84 -13.06
CA ASP A 134 10.00 7.11 -13.65
C ASP A 134 8.79 7.77 -14.34
N TYR A 135 8.02 7.01 -15.13
CA TYR A 135 6.76 7.48 -15.71
C TYR A 135 5.77 7.92 -14.63
N ASP A 136 5.53 7.10 -13.61
CA ASP A 136 4.60 7.42 -12.54
C ASP A 136 5.08 8.68 -11.78
N PHE A 137 6.38 8.79 -11.49
CA PHE A 137 6.97 9.96 -10.85
C PHE A 137 6.70 11.23 -11.67
N GLU A 138 7.01 11.23 -12.97
CA GLU A 138 6.78 12.40 -13.84
C GLU A 138 5.30 12.81 -13.90
N HIS A 139 4.36 11.84 -13.86
CA HIS A 139 2.93 12.11 -14.00
C HIS A 139 2.22 12.42 -12.68
N PHE A 140 2.74 11.96 -11.54
CA PHE A 140 2.14 12.19 -10.22
C PHE A 140 2.85 13.27 -9.40
N ALA A 141 4.15 13.53 -9.63
CA ALA A 141 4.92 14.51 -8.88
C ALA A 141 4.70 15.96 -9.34
N GLU A 142 3.96 16.19 -10.42
CA GLU A 142 3.45 17.51 -10.79
C GLU A 142 1.98 17.65 -10.37
N PRO A 143 1.68 17.85 -9.06
CA PRO A 143 0.30 18.08 -8.65
C PRO A 143 -0.22 19.40 -9.22
N ASP A 144 0.65 20.37 -9.51
CA ASP A 144 0.31 21.66 -10.11
C ASP A 144 1.54 22.25 -10.82
N GLY A 145 1.52 22.36 -12.15
CA GLY A 145 2.50 23.13 -12.94
C GLY A 145 2.44 24.64 -12.70
N HIS A 146 2.39 25.09 -11.45
CA HIS A 146 2.44 26.48 -11.03
C HIS A 146 3.37 26.66 -9.83
N ALA A 147 4.67 26.62 -10.11
CA ALA A 147 5.66 27.28 -9.26
C ALA A 147 6.66 28.05 -10.13
N SER A 148 6.19 29.14 -10.75
CA SER A 148 6.84 30.46 -10.86
C SER A 148 6.02 31.39 -11.75
#